data_AF-A0A7W3VK43-F1
#
_entry.id   AF-A0A7W3VK43-F1
#
_cell.length_a   1.000
_cell.length_b   1.000
_cell.length_c   1.000
_cell.angle_alpha   90.00
_cell.angle_beta   90.00
_cell.angle_gamma   90.00
#
_symmetry.space_group_name_H-M   'P 1'
#
loop_
_entity.id
_entity.type
_entity.pdbx_description
1 polymer ?
#
loop_
_entity_poly.entity_id
_entity_poly.type
_entity_poly.pdbx_seq_one_letter_code
_entity_poly.pdbx_strand_id
1 'polypeptide(L)'
;MNKELQNWAEKVIKEITPDAINLNKDYYPFQSKAIENPDILFLGLNPGGGSSYESQSTKDKWEFIDYFDEKGKSIKVMKPERLLGGNPFFEINSDEWKFIKGLRKISMFDKALNENKFVLANYFYLSTADFYEAETFHKDVFEKCKKLTYEMIQLIKPKLIVVLGTSKGIDQLDEFKNKRLILSGNHQRLLISADYNNTKVIAIPHPSLMAITEKEIEAINTNILELIEEKPFTNYEFKKINFSQFSINNIEKIIEEKGIKADFVQNKNVYDWIIDNGTNKILVRFSVKDKYFGIRDFNAKTSGSPNRFYINIENADLYISTITKPLFFKTNSWMVQKFFSQYEFDNLSALYQLIATDLTNLYHKIINAS
;
A
#
# COMPACT_ATOMS: atom_id res chain seq x y z
N MET A 1 4.35 12.17 28.43
CA MET A 1 5.08 12.35 27.17
C MET A 1 6.39 13.03 27.52
N ASN A 2 7.52 12.37 27.26
CA ASN A 2 8.85 12.86 27.62
C ASN A 2 9.10 14.27 27.03
N LYS A 3 9.72 15.15 27.83
CA LYS A 3 10.14 16.50 27.44
C LYS A 3 11.05 16.48 26.20
N GLU A 4 11.88 15.44 26.06
CA GLU A 4 12.73 15.27 24.88
C GLU A 4 11.91 15.02 23.61
N LEU A 5 10.79 14.30 23.69
CA LEU A 5 9.91 14.05 22.56
C LEU A 5 9.11 15.31 22.18
N GLN A 6 8.74 16.14 23.15
CA GLN A 6 8.17 17.47 22.91
C GLN A 6 9.18 18.40 22.21
N ASN A 7 10.41 18.46 22.71
CA ASN A 7 11.48 19.24 22.06
C ASN A 7 11.77 18.74 20.64
N TRP A 8 11.72 17.42 20.42
CA TRP A 8 11.84 16.86 19.08
C TRP A 8 10.68 17.31 18.17
N ALA A 9 9.44 17.33 18.67
CA ALA A 9 8.29 17.81 17.89
C ALA A 9 8.43 19.29 17.51
N GLU A 10 8.85 20.13 18.44
CA GLU A 10 9.16 21.55 18.18
C GLU A 10 10.25 21.70 17.11
N LYS A 11 11.31 20.88 17.19
CA LYS A 11 12.38 20.84 16.18
C LYS A 11 11.85 20.43 14.81
N VAL A 12 11.01 19.39 14.72
CA VAL A 12 10.38 18.99 13.46
C VAL A 12 9.56 20.14 12.88
N ILE A 13 8.73 20.81 13.68
CA ILE A 13 7.92 21.94 13.24
C ILE A 13 8.82 23.05 12.67
N LYS A 14 9.88 23.41 13.40
CA LYS A 14 10.84 24.44 13.00
C LYS A 14 11.54 24.10 11.69
N GLU A 15 11.99 22.86 11.51
CA GLU A 15 12.80 22.46 10.37
C GLU A 15 11.98 22.14 9.11
N ILE A 16 10.76 21.63 9.27
CA ILE A 16 9.95 21.09 8.17
C ILE A 16 8.88 22.07 7.69
N THR A 17 8.32 22.91 8.56
CA THR A 17 7.27 23.87 8.16
C THR A 17 7.69 24.79 7.00
N PRO A 18 8.93 25.34 6.96
CA PRO A 18 9.36 26.17 5.83
C PRO A 18 9.30 25.42 4.49
N ASP A 19 9.73 24.16 4.46
CA ASP A 19 9.70 23.31 3.27
C ASP A 19 8.25 22.96 2.88
N ALA A 20 7.40 22.65 3.86
CA ALA A 20 5.98 22.37 3.66
C ALA A 20 5.22 23.57 3.06
N ILE A 21 5.50 24.79 3.53
CA ILE A 21 4.93 26.03 2.98
C ILE A 21 5.42 26.25 1.55
N ASN A 22 6.73 26.16 1.31
CA ASN A 22 7.33 26.45 0.02
C ASN A 22 6.84 25.48 -1.08
N LEU A 23 6.70 24.20 -0.74
CA LEU A 23 6.22 23.16 -1.65
C LEU A 23 4.69 23.05 -1.66
N ASN A 24 4.01 23.79 -0.80
CA ASN A 24 2.58 23.71 -0.50
C ASN A 24 2.11 22.25 -0.30
N LYS A 25 2.79 21.51 0.57
CA LYS A 25 2.45 20.12 0.92
C LYS A 25 2.04 20.03 2.38
N ASP A 26 0.96 19.31 2.66
CA ASP A 26 0.68 18.95 4.05
C ASP A 26 1.76 18.02 4.60
N TYR A 27 1.98 18.08 5.91
CA TYR A 27 3.03 17.30 6.54
C TYR A 27 2.59 16.75 7.89
N TYR A 28 3.08 15.55 8.20
CA TYR A 28 2.98 14.93 9.52
C TYR A 28 3.89 13.70 9.56
N PRO A 29 4.77 13.57 10.58
CA PRO A 29 5.59 12.38 10.75
C PRO A 29 4.77 11.18 11.23
N PHE A 30 3.74 11.41 12.05
CA PHE A 30 2.98 10.37 12.71
C PHE A 30 1.58 10.19 12.11
N GLN A 31 1.22 8.95 11.78
CA GLN A 31 -0.16 8.58 11.47
C GLN A 31 -0.94 8.26 12.75
N SER A 32 -0.37 7.46 13.65
CA SER A 32 -0.94 7.18 14.97
C SER A 32 -0.32 8.08 16.03
N LYS A 33 -0.92 8.13 17.22
CA LYS A 33 -0.31 8.79 18.37
C LYS A 33 1.09 8.25 18.68
N ALA A 34 2.04 9.13 18.97
CA ALA A 34 3.36 8.77 19.45
C ALA A 34 3.27 8.28 20.91
N ILE A 35 3.89 7.12 21.17
CA ILE A 35 4.02 6.54 22.50
C ILE A 35 5.47 6.08 22.72
N GLU A 36 5.89 6.04 23.98
CA GLU A 36 7.20 5.52 24.37
C GLU A 36 7.16 4.00 24.55
N ASN A 37 8.26 3.35 24.21
CA ASN A 37 8.48 1.90 24.26
C ASN A 37 7.36 1.07 23.58
N PRO A 38 6.94 1.40 22.33
CA PRO A 38 5.98 0.57 21.63
C PRO A 38 6.56 -0.82 21.36
N ASP A 39 5.69 -1.83 21.29
CA ASP A 39 6.13 -3.16 20.83
C ASP A 39 6.57 -3.09 19.37
N ILE A 40 5.89 -2.27 18.55
CA ILE A 40 6.20 -2.13 17.12
C ILE A 40 6.18 -0.66 16.68
N LEU A 41 7.23 -0.21 16.00
CA LEU A 41 7.20 0.97 15.15
C LEU A 41 6.99 0.54 13.70
N PHE A 42 5.85 0.86 13.11
CA PHE A 42 5.64 0.79 11.68
C PHE A 42 6.14 2.08 11.02
N LEU A 43 7.03 1.93 10.04
CA LEU A 43 7.65 3.04 9.34
C LEU A 43 7.23 3.00 7.86
N GLY A 44 6.23 3.82 7.53
CA GLY A 44 5.80 4.13 6.17
C GLY A 44 6.77 5.04 5.43
N LEU A 45 6.60 5.14 4.12
CA LEU A 45 7.48 5.95 3.28
C LEU A 45 7.13 7.43 3.39
N ASN A 46 5.87 7.77 3.16
CA ASN A 46 5.36 9.14 3.17
C ASN A 46 3.85 9.17 3.46
N PRO A 47 3.32 10.32 3.93
CA PRO A 47 1.89 10.61 3.85
C PRO A 47 1.36 10.49 2.41
N GLY A 48 0.29 9.72 2.21
CA GLY A 48 -0.38 9.61 0.91
C GLY A 48 -1.41 10.74 0.69
N GLY A 49 -1.82 10.93 -0.56
CA GLY A 49 -2.97 11.77 -0.93
C GLY A 49 -2.64 13.16 -1.48
N GLY A 50 -1.42 13.66 -1.27
CA GLY A 50 -0.94 14.89 -1.91
C GLY A 50 -1.74 16.15 -1.55
N SER A 51 -2.20 16.27 -0.31
CA SER A 51 -2.93 17.47 0.14
C SER A 51 -2.00 18.66 0.28
N SER A 52 -2.56 19.86 0.26
CA SER A 52 -1.78 21.10 0.36
C SER A 52 -1.62 21.58 1.80
N TYR A 53 -0.50 22.25 2.06
CA TYR A 53 -0.25 22.93 3.33
C TYR A 53 -1.35 23.94 3.66
N GLU A 54 -1.76 24.71 2.64
CA GLU A 54 -2.84 25.68 2.75
C GLU A 54 -4.16 25.04 3.20
N SER A 55 -4.50 23.87 2.65
CA SER A 55 -5.69 23.12 3.06
C SER A 55 -5.55 22.50 4.45
N GLN A 56 -4.35 22.06 4.84
CA GLN A 56 -4.09 21.49 6.16
C GLN A 56 -4.19 22.55 7.26
N SER A 57 -3.53 23.69 7.07
CA SER A 57 -3.40 24.78 8.06
C SER A 57 -4.69 25.56 8.33
N THR A 58 -5.72 25.35 7.52
CA THR A 58 -7.05 25.94 7.68
C THR A 58 -8.06 24.99 8.32
N LYS A 59 -7.69 23.73 8.56
CA LYS A 59 -8.56 22.73 9.18
C LYS A 59 -8.31 22.66 10.68
N ASP A 60 -9.34 22.97 11.47
CA ASP A 60 -9.28 23.01 12.94
C ASP A 60 -8.73 21.73 13.58
N LYS A 61 -9.03 20.56 12.99
CA LYS A 61 -8.54 19.26 13.48
C LYS A 61 -7.02 19.13 13.50
N TRP A 62 -6.31 19.94 12.71
CA TRP A 62 -4.84 19.95 12.68
C TRP A 62 -4.23 21.01 13.60
N GLU A 63 -5.04 21.75 14.36
CA GLU A 63 -4.61 22.59 15.47
C GLU A 63 -3.41 23.51 15.17
N PHE A 64 -3.43 24.17 14.02
CA PHE A 64 -2.42 25.16 13.67
C PHE A 64 -2.63 26.46 14.47
N ILE A 65 -1.53 27.12 14.84
CA ILE A 65 -1.49 28.41 15.53
C ILE A 65 -0.69 29.43 14.72
N ASP A 66 -0.96 30.70 14.94
CA ASP A 66 -0.14 31.78 14.38
C ASP A 66 1.21 31.84 15.09
N TYR A 67 2.28 31.95 14.31
CA TYR A 67 3.66 32.06 14.73
C TYR A 67 4.33 33.18 13.92
N PHE A 68 5.07 34.03 14.59
CA PHE A 68 5.83 35.09 13.93
C PHE A 68 7.26 34.62 13.73
N ASP A 69 7.71 34.56 12.49
CA ASP A 69 9.11 34.26 12.20
C ASP A 69 10.05 35.38 12.69
N GLU A 70 11.36 35.15 12.61
CA GLU A 70 12.39 36.11 13.05
C GLU A 70 12.31 37.46 12.31
N LYS A 71 11.59 37.53 11.18
CA LYS A 71 11.38 38.74 10.38
C LYS A 71 10.01 39.39 10.66
N GLY A 72 9.25 38.87 11.63
CA GLY A 72 7.93 39.37 12.00
C GLY A 72 6.81 38.97 11.03
N LYS A 73 7.05 38.03 10.10
CA LYS A 73 6.01 37.51 9.21
C LYS A 73 5.19 36.46 9.97
N SER A 74 3.87 36.65 9.98
CA SER A 74 2.95 35.63 10.48
C SER A 74 2.92 34.42 9.54
N ILE A 75 3.16 33.25 10.10
CA ILE A 75 2.98 31.94 9.48
C ILE A 75 2.14 31.08 10.42
N LYS A 76 1.38 30.14 9.88
CA LYS A 76 0.73 29.12 10.70
C LYS A 76 1.74 28.02 10.98
N VAL A 77 1.73 27.43 12.17
CA VAL A 77 2.52 26.23 12.53
C VAL A 77 1.66 25.25 13.31
N MET A 78 1.89 23.95 13.16
CA MET A 78 1.18 22.93 13.94
C MET A 78 1.64 22.98 15.40
N LYS A 79 0.75 22.73 16.37
CA LYS A 79 1.15 22.55 17.77
C LYS A 79 1.99 21.26 17.94
N PRO A 80 3.03 21.26 18.80
CA PRO A 80 3.78 20.06 19.13
C PRO A 80 2.90 18.89 19.59
N GLU A 81 1.90 19.16 20.44
CA GLU A 81 0.95 18.15 20.94
C GLU A 81 0.18 17.49 19.81
N ARG A 82 -0.21 18.28 18.79
CA ARG A 82 -0.95 17.76 17.64
C ARG A 82 -0.07 16.89 16.75
N LEU A 83 1.17 17.33 16.51
CA LEU A 83 2.15 16.55 15.75
C LEU A 83 2.39 15.19 16.40
N LEU A 84 2.58 15.16 17.73
CA LEU A 84 2.74 13.94 18.51
C LEU A 84 1.45 13.12 18.63
N GLY A 85 0.30 13.77 18.55
CA GLY A 85 -1.00 13.12 18.47
C GLY A 85 -1.27 12.42 17.13
N GLY A 86 -0.41 12.63 16.13
CA GLY A 86 -0.53 12.02 14.80
C GLY A 86 -1.69 12.57 13.97
N ASN A 87 -1.97 11.88 12.87
CA ASN A 87 -3.03 12.22 11.92
C ASN A 87 -4.41 12.15 12.60
N PRO A 88 -5.17 13.27 12.70
CA PRO A 88 -6.44 13.32 13.41
C PRO A 88 -7.56 12.48 12.75
N PHE A 89 -7.33 11.94 11.56
CA PHE A 89 -8.26 11.03 10.90
C PHE A 89 -7.98 9.55 11.20
N PHE A 90 -6.80 9.21 11.72
CA PHE A 90 -6.41 7.82 11.96
C PHE A 90 -7.39 7.11 12.90
N GLU A 91 -7.72 7.70 14.04
CA GLU A 91 -8.68 7.11 15.00
C GLU A 91 -10.12 7.03 14.44
N ILE A 92 -10.44 7.78 13.39
CA ILE A 92 -11.80 7.87 12.83
C ILE A 92 -12.02 6.77 11.79
N ASN A 93 -11.04 6.49 10.92
CA ASN A 93 -11.26 5.65 9.75
C ASN A 93 -10.11 4.69 9.39
N SER A 94 -9.11 4.50 10.25
CA SER A 94 -7.96 3.64 9.95
C SER A 94 -8.34 2.18 9.68
N ASP A 95 -9.42 1.66 10.27
CA ASP A 95 -9.88 0.29 10.01
C ASP A 95 -10.34 0.06 8.56
N GLU A 96 -10.69 1.13 7.83
CA GLU A 96 -11.03 1.04 6.41
C GLU A 96 -9.79 1.04 5.51
N TRP A 97 -8.64 1.48 6.03
CA TRP A 97 -7.43 1.69 5.24
C TRP A 97 -6.81 0.36 4.82
N LYS A 98 -6.56 0.22 3.52
CA LYS A 98 -6.06 -1.03 2.92
C LYS A 98 -4.77 -1.53 3.56
N PHE A 99 -3.86 -0.63 3.92
CA PHE A 99 -2.59 -1.06 4.51
C PHE A 99 -2.77 -1.57 5.95
N ILE A 100 -3.68 -1.00 6.75
CA ILE A 100 -4.02 -1.51 8.09
C ILE A 100 -4.58 -2.92 7.97
N LYS A 101 -5.55 -3.14 7.06
CA LYS A 101 -6.07 -4.47 6.75
C LYS A 101 -4.98 -5.46 6.31
N GLY A 102 -3.96 -4.97 5.58
CA GLY A 102 -2.80 -5.77 5.18
C GLY A 102 -1.89 -6.13 6.35
N LEU A 103 -1.61 -5.19 7.26
CA LEU A 103 -0.82 -5.43 8.48
C LEU A 103 -1.48 -6.48 9.37
N ARG A 104 -2.82 -6.44 9.51
CA ARG A 104 -3.59 -7.40 10.31
C ARG A 104 -3.49 -8.86 9.83
N LYS A 105 -2.95 -9.11 8.63
CA LYS A 105 -2.68 -10.49 8.15
C LYS A 105 -1.45 -11.12 8.81
N ILE A 106 -0.61 -10.32 9.45
CA ILE A 106 0.57 -10.79 10.18
C ILE A 106 0.20 -10.81 11.67
N SER A 107 0.19 -11.99 12.28
CA SER A 107 -0.44 -12.23 13.58
C SER A 107 0.14 -11.35 14.70
N MET A 108 1.45 -11.16 14.72
CA MET A 108 2.08 -10.29 15.73
C MET A 108 1.75 -8.79 15.52
N PHE A 109 1.51 -8.37 14.28
CA PHE A 109 1.12 -7.00 13.96
C PHE A 109 -0.33 -6.77 14.35
N ASP A 110 -1.22 -7.71 14.05
CA ASP A 110 -2.62 -7.65 14.49
C ASP A 110 -2.73 -7.55 16.02
N LYS A 111 -1.94 -8.36 16.75
CA LYS A 111 -1.85 -8.27 18.21
C LYS A 111 -1.42 -6.87 18.68
N ALA A 112 -0.35 -6.32 18.13
CA ALA A 112 0.14 -4.99 18.51
C ALA A 112 -0.88 -3.87 18.20
N LEU A 113 -1.58 -3.97 17.06
CA LEU A 113 -2.66 -3.07 16.68
C LEU A 113 -3.84 -3.14 17.66
N ASN A 114 -4.30 -4.35 18.01
CA ASN A 114 -5.41 -4.56 18.94
C ASN A 114 -5.08 -4.11 20.37
N GLU A 115 -3.83 -4.25 20.79
CA GLU A 115 -3.38 -3.82 22.13
C GLU A 115 -2.96 -2.33 22.18
N ASN A 116 -3.04 -1.59 21.06
CA ASN A 116 -2.55 -0.22 20.93
C ASN A 116 -1.08 -0.04 21.37
N LYS A 117 -0.24 -1.06 21.16
CA LYS A 117 1.20 -1.06 21.49
C LYS A 117 2.08 -0.79 20.28
N PHE A 118 1.65 0.13 19.43
CA PHE A 118 2.36 0.46 18.21
C PHE A 118 2.46 1.97 18.00
N VAL A 119 3.42 2.36 17.19
CA VAL A 119 3.48 3.68 16.56
C VAL A 119 3.52 3.49 15.05
N LEU A 120 2.73 4.25 14.31
CA LEU A 120 2.79 4.32 12.86
C LEU A 120 3.31 5.71 12.47
N ALA A 121 4.47 5.75 11.84
CA ALA A 121 5.14 6.96 11.39
C ALA A 121 5.52 6.84 9.91
N ASN A 122 5.91 7.95 9.30
CA ASN A 122 6.56 8.01 7.99
C ASN A 122 7.99 8.50 8.17
N TYR A 123 8.93 8.12 7.31
CA TYR A 123 10.30 8.70 7.34
C TYR A 123 10.50 9.87 6.38
N PHE A 124 9.59 10.08 5.43
CA PHE A 124 9.41 11.35 4.73
C PHE A 124 8.12 12.00 5.20
N TYR A 125 8.18 13.24 5.68
CA TYR A 125 7.05 13.81 6.43
C TYR A 125 6.05 14.59 5.56
N LEU A 126 6.41 14.97 4.33
CA LEU A 126 5.53 15.70 3.41
C LEU A 126 4.73 14.72 2.57
N SER A 127 3.48 15.08 2.25
CA SER A 127 2.68 14.22 1.37
C SER A 127 3.12 14.28 -0.09
N THR A 128 3.12 13.11 -0.71
CA THR A 128 3.36 12.97 -2.15
C THR A 128 2.37 12.00 -2.75
N ALA A 129 2.09 12.17 -4.05
CA ALA A 129 1.24 11.25 -4.79
C ALA A 129 1.96 9.92 -5.07
N ASP A 130 3.28 9.99 -5.29
CA ASP A 130 4.19 8.86 -5.42
C ASP A 130 5.47 9.17 -4.61
N PHE A 131 6.02 8.17 -3.96
CA PHE A 131 7.26 8.28 -3.21
C PHE A 131 8.46 8.62 -4.11
N TYR A 132 8.40 8.32 -5.41
CA TYR A 132 9.42 8.79 -6.38
C TYR A 132 9.61 10.32 -6.33
N GLU A 133 8.54 11.07 -6.03
CA GLU A 133 8.60 12.52 -5.90
C GLU A 133 9.55 12.94 -4.76
N ALA A 134 9.45 12.26 -3.61
CA ALA A 134 10.28 12.52 -2.44
C ALA A 134 11.76 12.25 -2.71
N GLU A 135 12.07 11.09 -3.30
CA GLU A 135 13.45 10.64 -3.57
C GLU A 135 14.16 11.50 -4.62
N THR A 136 13.41 12.08 -5.56
CA THR A 136 14.00 12.70 -6.75
C THR A 136 14.01 14.22 -6.65
N PHE A 137 12.89 14.83 -6.24
CA PHE A 137 12.71 16.28 -6.33
C PHE A 137 12.96 16.99 -5.00
N HIS A 138 12.86 16.27 -3.86
CA HIS A 138 12.91 16.87 -2.52
C HIS A 138 14.04 16.31 -1.66
N LYS A 139 15.20 16.02 -2.27
CA LYS A 139 16.33 15.32 -1.61
C LYS A 139 16.80 15.95 -0.31
N ASP A 140 16.89 17.27 -0.25
CA ASP A 140 17.34 17.95 0.98
C ASP A 140 16.32 17.76 2.12
N VAL A 141 15.03 17.90 1.80
CA VAL A 141 13.93 17.65 2.75
C VAL A 141 13.90 16.17 3.16
N PHE A 142 14.19 15.28 2.21
CA PHE A 142 14.27 13.85 2.43
C PHE A 142 15.33 13.47 3.46
N GLU A 143 16.56 13.97 3.31
CA GLU A 143 17.63 13.71 4.29
C GLU A 143 17.35 14.36 5.66
N LYS A 144 16.74 15.55 5.70
CA LYS A 144 16.26 16.14 6.97
C LYS A 144 15.26 15.22 7.68
N CYS A 145 14.24 14.75 6.96
CA CYS A 145 13.20 13.88 7.53
C CYS A 145 13.80 12.55 8.03
N LYS A 146 14.72 11.93 7.27
CA LYS A 146 15.43 10.73 7.69
C LYS A 146 16.17 10.95 9.01
N LYS A 147 16.94 12.04 9.12
CA LYS A 147 17.71 12.36 10.33
C LYS A 147 16.80 12.55 11.54
N LEU A 148 15.71 13.30 11.38
CA LEU A 148 14.68 13.47 12.40
C LEU A 148 14.00 12.14 12.77
N THR A 149 13.86 11.22 11.82
CA THR A 149 13.28 9.89 12.04
C THR A 149 14.21 9.04 12.92
N TYR A 150 15.52 9.06 12.66
CA TYR A 150 16.49 8.35 13.50
C TYR A 150 16.51 8.89 14.94
N GLU A 151 16.47 10.22 15.11
CA GLU A 151 16.31 10.85 16.43
C GLU A 151 15.02 10.39 17.12
N MET A 152 13.89 10.36 16.40
CA MET A 152 12.61 9.91 16.91
C MET A 152 12.65 8.46 17.40
N ILE A 153 13.26 7.55 16.61
CA ILE A 153 13.40 6.13 16.98
C ILE A 153 14.15 5.99 18.31
N GLN A 154 15.23 6.77 18.51
CA GLN A 154 16.01 6.73 19.76
C GLN A 154 15.21 7.24 20.97
N LEU A 155 14.28 8.17 20.76
CA LEU A 155 13.43 8.71 21.81
C LEU A 155 12.29 7.76 22.16
N ILE A 156 11.61 7.19 21.17
CA ILE A 156 10.45 6.31 21.41
C ILE A 156 10.85 4.87 21.73
N LYS A 157 12.06 4.43 21.38
CA LYS A 157 12.66 3.12 21.78
C LYS A 157 11.75 1.91 21.47
N PRO A 158 11.40 1.66 20.21
CA PRO A 158 10.54 0.53 19.86
C PRO A 158 11.25 -0.80 20.09
N LYS A 159 10.52 -1.88 20.40
CA LYS A 159 11.11 -3.23 20.49
C LYS A 159 11.44 -3.82 19.11
N LEU A 160 10.62 -3.50 18.11
CA LEU A 160 10.78 -3.91 16.71
C LEU A 160 10.46 -2.74 15.79
N ILE A 161 11.28 -2.54 14.76
CA ILE A 161 11.02 -1.57 13.68
C ILE A 161 10.60 -2.34 12.43
N VAL A 162 9.47 -1.96 11.84
CA VAL A 162 8.89 -2.57 10.65
C VAL A 162 8.81 -1.54 9.54
N VAL A 163 9.70 -1.61 8.55
CA VAL A 163 9.70 -0.74 7.38
C VAL A 163 8.71 -1.27 6.34
N LEU A 164 7.76 -0.43 5.92
CA LEU A 164 6.71 -0.78 4.97
C LEU A 164 7.17 -0.65 3.52
N GLY A 165 8.26 -1.30 3.16
CA GLY A 165 8.73 -1.35 1.78
C GLY A 165 10.08 -2.04 1.67
N THR A 166 10.10 -3.20 1.03
CA THR A 166 11.35 -3.97 0.84
C THR A 166 12.27 -3.39 -0.23
N SER A 167 11.78 -2.52 -1.14
CA SER A 167 12.60 -1.84 -2.15
C SER A 167 12.84 -0.38 -1.83
N LYS A 168 11.88 0.49 -2.12
CA LYS A 168 12.01 1.94 -1.91
C LYS A 168 11.97 2.37 -0.44
N GLY A 169 11.67 1.44 0.48
CA GLY A 169 11.63 1.69 1.91
C GLY A 169 13.00 1.51 2.55
N ILE A 170 13.32 0.27 2.93
CA ILE A 170 14.51 -0.05 3.73
C ILE A 170 15.84 0.26 3.04
N ASP A 171 15.90 0.22 1.71
CA ASP A 171 17.15 0.49 0.99
C ASP A 171 17.58 1.96 1.16
N GLN A 172 16.65 2.89 1.43
CA GLN A 172 16.92 4.31 1.63
C GLN A 172 17.37 4.67 3.05
N LEU A 173 17.23 3.75 4.02
CA LEU A 173 17.52 3.98 5.43
C LEU A 173 18.92 3.45 5.76
N ASP A 174 19.91 4.28 5.54
CA ASP A 174 21.35 3.98 5.59
C ASP A 174 21.90 3.69 7.00
N GLU A 175 21.24 4.17 8.07
CA GLU A 175 21.63 3.80 9.43
C GLU A 175 21.23 2.37 9.80
N PHE A 176 20.29 1.75 9.07
CA PHE A 176 19.94 0.35 9.24
C PHE A 176 21.03 -0.53 8.61
N LYS A 177 21.78 -1.24 9.45
CA LYS A 177 22.95 -2.04 9.06
C LYS A 177 22.58 -3.50 8.84
N ASN A 178 23.51 -4.28 8.27
CA ASN A 178 23.39 -5.73 8.09
C ASN A 178 22.12 -6.19 7.35
N LYS A 179 21.68 -5.42 6.36
CA LYS A 179 20.50 -5.74 5.54
C LYS A 179 20.66 -7.11 4.89
N ARG A 180 19.83 -8.08 5.29
CA ARG A 180 19.83 -9.44 4.75
C ARG A 180 18.45 -9.83 4.27
N LEU A 181 18.37 -10.31 3.02
CA LEU A 181 17.17 -10.95 2.50
C LEU A 181 16.95 -12.29 3.23
N ILE A 182 15.83 -12.40 3.93
CA ILE A 182 15.41 -13.62 4.63
C ILE A 182 14.47 -14.44 3.74
N LEU A 183 13.49 -13.77 3.12
CA LEU A 183 12.48 -14.43 2.31
C LEU A 183 12.25 -13.70 0.98
N SER A 184 12.34 -14.44 -0.13
CA SER A 184 11.98 -13.98 -1.48
C SER A 184 10.68 -14.65 -1.90
N GLY A 185 9.71 -13.86 -2.31
CA GLY A 185 8.45 -14.36 -2.88
C GLY A 185 8.53 -14.60 -4.38
N ASN A 186 7.37 -14.82 -4.98
CA ASN A 186 7.22 -15.10 -6.41
C ASN A 186 7.73 -13.93 -7.30
N HIS A 187 7.53 -12.69 -6.83
CA HIS A 187 7.77 -11.47 -7.62
C HIS A 187 8.52 -10.36 -6.89
N GLN A 188 8.74 -10.50 -5.58
CA GLN A 188 9.33 -9.44 -4.77
C GLN A 188 10.03 -10.00 -3.53
N ARG A 189 10.89 -9.18 -2.90
CA ARG A 189 11.44 -9.45 -1.56
C ARG A 189 10.30 -9.39 -0.55
N LEU A 190 10.12 -10.43 0.26
CA LEU A 190 9.02 -10.53 1.25
C LEU A 190 9.48 -10.18 2.66
N LEU A 191 10.70 -10.52 3.03
CA LEU A 191 11.26 -10.22 4.35
C LEU A 191 12.74 -9.90 4.25
N ILE A 192 13.11 -8.71 4.72
CA ILE A 192 14.50 -8.30 4.92
C ILE A 192 14.69 -8.05 6.41
N SER A 193 15.81 -8.51 6.97
CA SER A 193 16.24 -8.16 8.32
C SER A 193 17.35 -7.11 8.27
N ALA A 194 17.45 -6.29 9.30
CA ALA A 194 18.52 -5.32 9.51
C ALA A 194 18.63 -4.99 11.01
N ASP A 195 19.66 -4.23 11.37
CA ASP A 195 19.93 -3.82 12.74
C ASP A 195 19.96 -2.29 12.88
N TYR A 196 19.42 -1.79 13.98
CA TYR A 196 19.53 -0.38 14.38
C TYR A 196 19.66 -0.23 15.89
N ASN A 197 20.84 0.17 16.39
CA ASN A 197 21.07 0.45 17.82
C ASN A 197 20.45 -0.60 18.77
N ASN A 198 20.85 -1.88 18.61
CA ASN A 198 20.34 -3.04 19.35
C ASN A 198 18.84 -3.34 19.17
N THR A 199 18.15 -2.63 18.27
CA THR A 199 16.76 -2.88 17.89
C THR A 199 16.74 -3.66 16.58
N LYS A 200 15.99 -4.76 16.55
CA LYS A 200 15.78 -5.52 15.32
C LYS A 200 14.93 -4.69 14.35
N VAL A 201 15.32 -4.68 13.09
CA VAL A 201 14.58 -4.04 11.99
C VAL A 201 14.17 -5.12 11.02
N ILE A 202 12.92 -5.08 10.58
CA ILE A 202 12.44 -5.86 9.45
C ILE A 202 11.82 -4.96 8.38
N ALA A 203 11.86 -5.40 7.14
CA ALA A 203 11.07 -4.80 6.07
C ALA A 203 10.20 -5.83 5.38
N ILE A 204 8.97 -5.42 5.09
CA ILE A 204 7.98 -6.19 4.34
C ILE A 204 7.51 -5.39 3.12
N PRO A 205 6.93 -6.01 2.08
CA PRO A 205 6.28 -5.26 1.01
C PRO A 205 5.21 -4.33 1.58
N HIS A 206 5.00 -3.18 0.92
CA HIS A 206 4.00 -2.23 1.38
C HIS A 206 2.59 -2.89 1.40
N PRO A 207 1.90 -2.97 2.56
CA PRO A 207 0.70 -3.79 2.69
C PRO A 207 -0.50 -3.32 1.85
N SER A 208 -0.53 -2.05 1.42
CA SER A 208 -1.63 -1.52 0.59
C SER A 208 -1.78 -2.21 -0.76
N LEU A 209 -0.69 -2.78 -1.30
CA LEU A 209 -0.70 -3.42 -2.61
C LEU A 209 -1.29 -4.83 -2.58
N MET A 210 -1.52 -5.42 -1.39
CA MET A 210 -2.11 -6.76 -1.16
C MET A 210 -1.77 -7.83 -2.21
N ALA A 211 -0.59 -7.73 -2.83
CA ALA A 211 -0.11 -8.62 -3.87
C ALA A 211 0.81 -9.67 -3.24
N ILE A 212 0.35 -10.24 -2.13
CA ILE A 212 1.01 -11.29 -1.35
C ILE A 212 -0.02 -12.41 -1.21
N THR A 213 0.36 -13.63 -1.56
CA THR A 213 -0.52 -14.81 -1.48
C THR A 213 -0.68 -15.27 -0.02
N GLU A 214 -1.65 -16.17 0.25
CA GLU A 214 -1.83 -16.72 1.60
C GLU A 214 -0.60 -17.50 2.06
N LYS A 215 0.01 -18.29 1.18
CA LYS A 215 1.28 -18.99 1.45
C LYS A 215 2.46 -18.03 1.71
N GLU A 216 2.54 -16.92 0.98
CA GLU A 216 3.56 -15.91 1.25
C GLU A 216 3.31 -15.20 2.59
N ILE A 217 2.06 -14.97 2.99
CA ILE A 217 1.70 -14.45 4.31
C ILE A 217 2.05 -15.45 5.42
N GLU A 218 1.77 -16.74 5.23
CA GLU A 218 2.19 -17.80 6.16
C GLU A 218 3.71 -17.80 6.34
N ALA A 219 4.46 -17.79 5.23
CA ALA A 219 5.92 -17.74 5.26
C ALA A 219 6.47 -16.50 5.99
N ILE A 220 5.86 -15.32 5.75
CA ILE A 220 6.21 -14.09 6.46
C ILE A 220 5.96 -14.24 7.96
N ASN A 221 4.79 -14.76 8.37
CA ASN A 221 4.46 -14.98 9.78
C ASN A 221 5.47 -15.91 10.46
N THR A 222 5.76 -17.05 9.85
CA THR A 222 6.72 -18.03 10.37
C THR A 222 8.12 -17.43 10.50
N ASN A 223 8.66 -16.84 9.43
CA ASN A 223 10.04 -16.36 9.45
C ASN A 223 10.23 -15.11 10.32
N ILE A 224 9.20 -14.26 10.51
CA ILE A 224 9.29 -13.16 11.48
C ILE A 224 9.40 -13.71 12.92
N LEU A 225 8.59 -14.71 13.27
CA LEU A 225 8.66 -15.34 14.60
C LEU A 225 10.02 -16.00 14.82
N GLU A 226 10.51 -16.77 13.84
CA GLU A 226 11.83 -17.40 13.89
C GLU A 226 12.96 -16.37 14.03
N LEU A 227 12.87 -15.22 13.34
CA LEU A 227 13.85 -14.14 13.46
C LEU A 227 13.87 -13.54 14.87
N ILE A 228 12.68 -13.31 15.46
CA ILE A 228 12.55 -12.73 16.80
C ILE A 228 13.05 -13.70 17.86
N GLU A 229 12.67 -14.97 17.75
CA GLU A 229 13.01 -16.05 18.68
C GLU A 229 14.41 -16.66 18.43
N GLU A 230 15.13 -16.16 17.43
CA GLU A 230 16.48 -16.61 17.04
C GLU A 230 16.55 -18.10 16.70
N LYS A 231 15.49 -18.60 16.07
CA LYS A 231 15.38 -19.97 15.55
C LYS A 231 15.90 -20.07 14.12
N PRO A 232 16.33 -21.27 13.67
CA PRO A 232 16.59 -21.51 12.26
C PRO A 232 15.37 -21.19 11.40
N PHE A 233 15.59 -20.61 10.21
CA PHE A 233 14.50 -20.26 9.31
C PHE A 233 13.92 -21.48 8.61
N THR A 234 12.60 -21.61 8.63
CA THR A 234 11.87 -22.50 7.74
C THR A 234 12.07 -22.03 6.30
N ASN A 235 12.51 -22.95 5.43
CA ASN A 235 12.71 -22.63 4.02
C ASN A 235 11.37 -22.66 3.27
N TYR A 236 11.06 -21.57 2.58
CA TYR A 236 9.92 -21.48 1.67
C TYR A 236 10.45 -21.21 0.25
N GLU A 237 10.12 -22.09 -0.69
CA GLU A 237 10.48 -21.93 -2.09
C GLU A 237 9.28 -21.42 -2.91
N PHE A 238 9.45 -20.22 -3.47
CA PHE A 238 8.48 -19.58 -4.33
C PHE A 238 9.00 -19.58 -5.77
N LYS A 239 8.27 -20.25 -6.68
CA LYS A 239 8.69 -20.36 -8.09
C LYS A 239 8.54 -19.02 -8.79
N LYS A 240 9.67 -18.46 -9.25
CA LYS A 240 9.66 -17.26 -10.11
C LYS A 240 9.10 -17.63 -11.48
N ILE A 241 7.96 -17.05 -11.83
CA ILE A 241 7.32 -17.28 -13.11
C ILE A 241 7.85 -16.29 -14.15
N ASN A 242 8.32 -16.79 -15.28
CA ASN A 242 8.71 -15.96 -16.40
C ASN A 242 7.48 -15.49 -17.20
N PHE A 243 7.01 -14.29 -16.88
CA PHE A 243 5.89 -13.66 -17.59
C PHE A 243 6.22 -13.18 -19.01
N SER A 244 7.47 -13.26 -19.48
CA SER A 244 7.78 -12.91 -20.88
C SER A 244 7.08 -13.81 -21.90
N GLN A 245 6.64 -14.99 -21.47
CA GLN A 245 5.90 -15.97 -22.26
C GLN A 245 4.38 -15.88 -22.06
N PHE A 246 3.91 -14.91 -21.27
CA PHE A 246 2.48 -14.73 -21.05
C PHE A 246 1.78 -14.32 -22.36
N SER A 247 0.70 -15.01 -22.72
CA SER A 247 -0.07 -14.72 -23.93
C SER A 247 -1.57 -14.79 -23.66
N ILE A 248 -2.30 -13.74 -24.06
CA ILE A 248 -3.76 -13.68 -23.98
C ILE A 248 -4.41 -14.74 -24.86
N ASN A 249 -3.81 -15.07 -26.00
CA ASN A 249 -4.35 -16.09 -26.92
C ASN A 249 -4.47 -17.47 -26.26
N ASN A 250 -3.64 -17.78 -25.26
CA ASN A 250 -3.77 -19.03 -24.50
C ASN A 250 -5.01 -19.02 -23.59
N ILE A 251 -5.37 -17.87 -23.02
CA ILE A 251 -6.60 -17.70 -22.22
C ILE A 251 -7.81 -17.76 -23.15
N GLU A 252 -7.76 -17.03 -24.26
CA GLU A 252 -8.80 -17.02 -25.30
C GLU A 252 -9.13 -18.43 -25.77
N LYS A 253 -8.11 -19.22 -26.15
CA LYS A 253 -8.28 -20.61 -26.57
C LYS A 253 -8.98 -21.48 -25.51
N ILE A 254 -8.61 -21.35 -24.24
CA ILE A 254 -9.24 -22.13 -23.14
C ILE A 254 -10.71 -21.71 -22.96
N ILE A 255 -11.04 -20.44 -23.15
CA ILE A 255 -12.42 -19.95 -23.07
C ILE A 255 -13.24 -20.44 -24.27
N GLU A 256 -12.67 -20.45 -25.47
CA GLU A 256 -13.30 -20.98 -26.69
C GLU A 256 -13.55 -22.48 -26.63
N GLU A 257 -12.64 -23.26 -26.04
CA GLU A 257 -12.83 -24.69 -25.77
C GLU A 257 -14.05 -24.97 -24.86
N LYS A 258 -14.48 -23.97 -24.07
CA LYS A 258 -15.70 -24.02 -23.25
C LYS A 258 -16.94 -23.48 -23.97
N GLY A 259 -16.85 -23.22 -25.28
CA GLY A 259 -17.95 -22.77 -26.12
C GLY A 259 -18.27 -21.27 -26.03
N ILE A 260 -17.36 -20.47 -25.47
CA ILE A 260 -17.52 -19.01 -25.34
C ILE A 260 -16.60 -18.31 -26.33
N LYS A 261 -17.17 -17.48 -27.21
CA LYS A 261 -16.38 -16.65 -28.12
C LYS A 261 -15.84 -15.43 -27.38
N ALA A 262 -14.54 -15.45 -27.06
CA ALA A 262 -13.88 -14.37 -26.35
C ALA A 262 -13.00 -13.54 -27.30
N ASP A 263 -13.61 -12.69 -28.13
CA ASP A 263 -12.90 -11.87 -29.11
C ASP A 263 -12.06 -10.77 -28.42
N PHE A 264 -10.85 -11.09 -27.97
CA PHE A 264 -9.95 -10.12 -27.32
C PHE A 264 -9.35 -9.16 -28.34
N VAL A 265 -9.66 -7.87 -28.20
CA VAL A 265 -9.13 -6.81 -29.07
C VAL A 265 -7.91 -6.16 -28.42
N GLN A 266 -6.76 -6.26 -29.08
CA GLN A 266 -5.54 -5.60 -28.61
C GLN A 266 -5.57 -4.10 -28.91
N ASN A 267 -5.26 -3.29 -27.91
CA ASN A 267 -4.98 -1.87 -28.06
C ASN A 267 -3.72 -1.50 -27.27
N LYS A 268 -2.62 -1.22 -27.99
CA LYS A 268 -1.29 -0.99 -27.38
C LYS A 268 -0.90 -2.18 -26.48
N ASN A 269 -0.79 -1.94 -25.18
CA ASN A 269 -0.34 -2.91 -24.17
C ASN A 269 -1.50 -3.56 -23.39
N VAL A 270 -2.74 -3.35 -23.84
CA VAL A 270 -3.94 -3.90 -23.20
C VAL A 270 -4.77 -4.71 -24.18
N TYR A 271 -5.54 -5.65 -23.65
CA TYR A 271 -6.47 -6.49 -24.40
C TYR A 271 -7.85 -6.38 -23.79
N ASP A 272 -8.84 -6.06 -24.61
CA ASP A 272 -10.21 -5.79 -24.20
C ASP A 272 -11.15 -6.88 -24.71
N TRP A 273 -12.01 -7.36 -23.82
CA TRP A 273 -13.14 -8.23 -24.16
C TRP A 273 -14.41 -7.61 -23.60
N ILE A 274 -15.44 -7.53 -24.44
CA ILE A 274 -16.72 -6.92 -24.09
C ILE A 274 -17.75 -8.04 -23.96
N ILE A 275 -18.43 -8.08 -22.81
CA ILE A 275 -19.54 -8.99 -22.54
C ILE A 275 -20.81 -8.13 -22.45
N ASP A 276 -21.79 -8.42 -23.31
CA ASP A 276 -23.02 -7.64 -23.44
C ASP A 276 -24.22 -8.60 -23.39
N ASN A 277 -25.13 -8.41 -22.42
CA ASN A 277 -26.37 -9.19 -22.32
C ASN A 277 -27.62 -8.32 -22.62
N GLY A 278 -27.44 -7.10 -23.14
CA GLY A 278 -28.52 -6.13 -23.38
C GLY A 278 -28.81 -5.22 -22.19
N THR A 279 -28.71 -5.72 -20.95
CA THR A 279 -28.88 -4.94 -19.72
C THR A 279 -27.55 -4.36 -19.25
N ASN A 280 -26.53 -5.22 -19.15
CA ASN A 280 -25.19 -4.90 -18.70
C ASN A 280 -24.21 -5.02 -19.86
N LYS A 281 -23.36 -4.00 -20.01
CA LYS A 281 -22.24 -4.00 -20.94
C LYS A 281 -20.92 -3.86 -20.18
N ILE A 282 -20.20 -4.97 -20.08
CA ILE A 282 -19.04 -5.10 -19.20
C ILE A 282 -17.77 -5.18 -20.04
N LEU A 283 -16.76 -4.39 -19.63
CA LEU A 283 -15.41 -4.46 -20.16
C LEU A 283 -14.54 -5.31 -19.24
N VAL A 284 -13.96 -6.38 -19.78
CA VAL A 284 -12.82 -7.10 -19.21
C VAL A 284 -11.56 -6.59 -19.92
N ARG A 285 -10.64 -5.97 -19.19
CA ARG A 285 -9.36 -5.47 -19.74
C ARG A 285 -8.18 -6.15 -19.07
N PHE A 286 -7.29 -6.71 -19.88
CA PHE A 286 -5.98 -7.17 -19.45
C PHE A 286 -4.92 -6.10 -19.63
N SER A 287 -4.06 -5.90 -18.64
CA SER A 287 -2.76 -5.25 -18.80
C SER A 287 -1.67 -6.31 -18.67
N VAL A 288 -1.03 -6.67 -19.79
CA VAL A 288 0.07 -7.66 -19.79
C VAL A 288 1.29 -7.07 -19.10
N LYS A 289 1.57 -5.79 -19.32
CA LYS A 289 2.67 -5.06 -18.69
C LYS A 289 2.55 -5.06 -17.17
N ASP A 290 1.36 -4.73 -16.67
CA ASP A 290 1.11 -4.57 -15.24
C ASP A 290 0.57 -5.86 -14.59
N LYS A 291 0.44 -6.93 -15.38
CA LYS A 291 0.11 -8.31 -14.96
C LYS A 291 -1.20 -8.39 -14.16
N TYR A 292 -2.26 -7.81 -14.69
CA TYR A 292 -3.59 -7.88 -14.09
C TYR A 292 -4.69 -7.92 -15.16
N PHE A 293 -5.88 -8.34 -14.75
CA PHE A 293 -7.11 -7.99 -15.46
C PHE A 293 -8.06 -7.19 -14.58
N GLY A 294 -8.84 -6.34 -15.21
CA GLY A 294 -9.83 -5.49 -14.56
C GLY A 294 -11.19 -5.60 -15.23
N ILE A 295 -12.25 -5.46 -14.43
CA ILE A 295 -13.64 -5.49 -14.87
C ILE A 295 -14.29 -4.16 -14.53
N ARG A 296 -15.04 -3.57 -15.45
CA ARG A 296 -15.81 -2.33 -15.23
C ARG A 296 -16.93 -2.16 -16.25
N ASP A 297 -17.77 -1.16 -16.03
CA ASP A 297 -18.78 -0.70 -16.99
C ASP A 297 -18.08 -0.21 -18.27
N PHE A 298 -18.44 -0.79 -19.41
CA PHE A 298 -17.93 -0.40 -20.72
C PHE A 298 -18.30 1.06 -21.06
N ASN A 299 -19.48 1.51 -20.64
CA ASN A 299 -20.04 2.82 -20.95
C ASN A 299 -19.56 3.91 -19.98
N ALA A 300 -18.66 3.59 -19.05
CA ALA A 300 -18.16 4.54 -18.06
C ALA A 300 -17.48 5.74 -18.73
N LYS A 301 -17.99 6.94 -18.45
CA LYS A 301 -17.47 8.21 -19.00
C LYS A 301 -16.03 8.47 -18.54
N THR A 302 -15.29 9.26 -19.30
CA THR A 302 -13.89 9.62 -18.97
C THR A 302 -13.78 10.53 -17.74
N SER A 303 -14.78 11.37 -17.48
CA SER A 303 -14.87 12.26 -16.31
C SER A 303 -16.02 11.89 -15.36
N GLY A 304 -15.93 12.32 -14.11
CA GLY A 304 -16.96 12.13 -13.07
C GLY A 304 -16.49 11.36 -11.83
N SER A 305 -17.44 10.99 -10.97
CA SER A 305 -17.18 10.22 -9.75
C SER A 305 -16.50 8.87 -10.05
N PRO A 306 -15.56 8.37 -9.23
CA PRO A 306 -14.97 7.04 -9.38
C PRO A 306 -16.02 5.91 -9.45
N ASN A 307 -17.19 6.07 -8.82
CA ASN A 307 -18.23 5.04 -8.82
C ASN A 307 -18.86 4.81 -10.19
N ARG A 308 -18.68 5.75 -11.13
CA ARG A 308 -19.21 5.64 -12.50
C ARG A 308 -18.76 4.39 -13.24
N PHE A 309 -17.66 3.76 -12.83
CA PHE A 309 -17.12 2.56 -13.46
C PHE A 309 -17.90 1.29 -13.11
N TYR A 310 -18.91 1.36 -12.26
CA TYR A 310 -19.70 0.19 -11.87
C TYR A 310 -21.12 0.51 -11.40
N ILE A 311 -21.50 1.78 -11.26
CA ILE A 311 -22.82 2.17 -10.77
C ILE A 311 -23.98 1.73 -11.68
N ASN A 312 -23.72 1.59 -12.99
CA ASN A 312 -24.73 1.16 -13.95
C ASN A 312 -24.71 -0.37 -14.19
N ILE A 313 -23.86 -1.11 -13.48
CA ILE A 313 -23.85 -2.58 -13.58
C ILE A 313 -24.87 -3.11 -12.58
N GLU A 314 -26.01 -3.57 -13.08
CA GLU A 314 -27.00 -4.26 -12.28
C GLU A 314 -26.42 -5.58 -11.76
N ASN A 315 -26.69 -5.91 -10.49
CA ASN A 315 -26.18 -7.11 -9.83
C ASN A 315 -24.64 -7.21 -9.80
N ALA A 316 -23.93 -6.08 -9.76
CA ALA A 316 -22.47 -6.03 -9.69
C ALA A 316 -21.87 -7.01 -8.66
N ASP A 317 -22.41 -7.04 -7.43
CA ASP A 317 -21.94 -7.90 -6.34
C ASP A 317 -22.00 -9.39 -6.68
N LEU A 318 -23.00 -9.79 -7.48
CA LEU A 318 -23.14 -11.17 -7.97
C LEU A 318 -22.03 -11.52 -8.96
N TYR A 319 -21.66 -10.61 -9.85
CA TYR A 319 -20.55 -10.83 -10.79
C TYR A 319 -19.21 -10.90 -10.06
N ILE A 320 -19.01 -10.07 -9.04
CA ILE A 320 -17.78 -10.09 -8.24
C ILE A 320 -17.60 -11.42 -7.51
N SER A 321 -18.69 -12.03 -7.06
CA SER A 321 -18.66 -13.33 -6.38
C SER A 321 -18.13 -14.47 -7.27
N THR A 322 -18.11 -14.29 -8.59
CA THR A 322 -17.59 -15.31 -9.54
C THR A 322 -16.06 -15.33 -9.66
N ILE A 323 -15.40 -14.27 -9.19
CA ILE A 323 -13.95 -14.12 -9.29
C ILE A 323 -13.29 -14.63 -8.02
N THR A 324 -12.32 -15.52 -8.17
CA THR A 324 -11.60 -16.13 -7.05
C THR A 324 -10.88 -15.05 -6.24
N LYS A 325 -10.93 -15.11 -4.92
CA LYS A 325 -10.19 -14.19 -4.03
C LYS A 325 -8.72 -14.65 -3.87
N PRO A 326 -7.78 -13.76 -3.52
CA PRO A 326 -7.93 -12.33 -3.28
C PRO A 326 -8.07 -11.50 -4.57
N LEU A 327 -8.74 -10.35 -4.48
CA LEU A 327 -8.93 -9.37 -5.55
C LEU A 327 -9.18 -7.98 -4.95
N PHE A 328 -9.05 -6.94 -5.75
CA PHE A 328 -9.47 -5.58 -5.41
C PHE A 328 -10.87 -5.29 -5.93
N PHE A 329 -11.69 -4.64 -5.11
CA PHE A 329 -13.05 -4.23 -5.45
C PHE A 329 -13.20 -2.71 -5.35
N LYS A 330 -13.88 -2.11 -6.34
CA LYS A 330 -14.18 -0.66 -6.42
C LYS A 330 -12.92 0.19 -6.21
N THR A 331 -11.84 -0.13 -6.91
CA THR A 331 -10.56 0.58 -6.80
C THR A 331 -10.18 1.29 -8.07
N ASN A 332 -9.81 2.57 -7.98
CA ASN A 332 -9.45 3.40 -9.13
C ASN A 332 -10.58 3.43 -10.16
N SER A 333 -10.33 2.86 -11.33
CA SER A 333 -11.25 2.80 -12.47
C SER A 333 -11.86 1.42 -12.69
N TRP A 334 -11.84 0.56 -11.65
CA TRP A 334 -12.18 -0.86 -11.74
C TRP A 334 -13.25 -1.25 -10.72
N MET A 335 -14.28 -1.95 -11.18
CA MET A 335 -15.20 -2.71 -10.32
C MET A 335 -14.45 -3.85 -9.64
N VAL A 336 -13.69 -4.62 -10.43
CA VAL A 336 -12.77 -5.67 -9.98
C VAL A 336 -11.42 -5.41 -10.60
N GLN A 337 -10.35 -5.53 -9.83
CA GLN A 337 -8.98 -5.61 -10.36
C GLN A 337 -8.28 -6.80 -9.69
N LYS A 338 -7.80 -7.75 -10.48
CA LYS A 338 -7.10 -8.93 -9.99
C LYS A 338 -5.76 -9.08 -10.68
N PHE A 339 -4.69 -8.99 -9.89
CA PHE A 339 -3.33 -9.22 -10.35
C PHE A 339 -3.09 -10.71 -10.54
N PHE A 340 -2.27 -11.08 -11.52
CA PHE A 340 -1.95 -12.48 -11.78
C PHE A 340 -1.27 -13.14 -10.59
N SER A 341 -0.47 -12.38 -9.85
CA SER A 341 0.17 -12.83 -8.59
C SER A 341 -0.80 -13.17 -7.47
N GLN A 342 -2.09 -12.84 -7.61
CA GLN A 342 -3.15 -13.19 -6.65
C GLN A 342 -3.80 -14.53 -6.94
N TYR A 343 -3.32 -15.27 -7.94
CA TYR A 343 -3.66 -16.68 -8.14
C TYR A 343 -2.58 -17.56 -7.51
N GLU A 344 -2.99 -18.75 -7.07
CA GLU A 344 -2.05 -19.81 -6.71
C GLU A 344 -1.79 -20.69 -7.93
N PHE A 345 -0.57 -20.64 -8.48
CA PHE A 345 -0.20 -21.39 -9.67
C PHE A 345 1.30 -21.67 -9.69
N ASP A 346 1.68 -22.81 -10.25
CA ASP A 346 3.08 -23.22 -10.33
C ASP A 346 3.72 -22.93 -11.70
N ASN A 347 2.91 -22.62 -12.71
CA ASN A 347 3.33 -22.34 -14.08
C ASN A 347 2.26 -21.52 -14.84
N LEU A 348 2.63 -20.97 -15.99
CA LEU A 348 1.73 -20.15 -16.81
C LEU A 348 0.48 -20.90 -17.28
N SER A 349 0.58 -22.20 -17.57
CA SER A 349 -0.58 -22.98 -18.01
C SER A 349 -1.66 -23.07 -16.92
N ALA A 350 -1.25 -23.33 -15.68
CA ALA A 350 -2.15 -23.29 -14.53
C ALA A 350 -2.76 -21.89 -14.33
N LEU A 351 -1.97 -20.82 -14.48
CA LEU A 351 -2.50 -19.45 -14.43
C LEU A 351 -3.56 -19.19 -15.51
N TYR A 352 -3.31 -19.62 -16.75
CA TYR A 352 -4.28 -19.44 -17.84
C TYR A 352 -5.60 -20.15 -17.54
N GLN A 353 -5.55 -21.37 -17.00
CA GLN A 353 -6.74 -22.14 -16.62
C GLN A 353 -7.53 -21.45 -15.50
N LEU A 354 -6.85 -20.91 -14.49
CA LEU A 354 -7.49 -20.19 -13.40
C LEU A 354 -8.16 -18.90 -13.88
N ILE A 355 -7.45 -18.09 -14.68
CA ILE A 355 -8.02 -16.87 -15.26
C ILE A 355 -9.21 -17.19 -16.17
N ALA A 356 -9.06 -18.18 -17.06
CA ALA A 356 -10.14 -18.59 -17.95
C ALA A 356 -11.35 -19.10 -17.17
N THR A 357 -11.15 -19.79 -16.05
CA THR A 357 -12.25 -20.25 -15.18
C THR A 357 -13.00 -19.08 -14.55
N ASP A 358 -12.30 -18.12 -13.95
CA ASP A 358 -12.93 -16.90 -13.40
C ASP A 358 -13.72 -16.15 -14.49
N LEU A 359 -13.14 -16.02 -15.69
CA LEU A 359 -13.78 -15.32 -16.81
C LEU A 359 -14.96 -16.08 -17.44
N THR A 360 -14.90 -17.40 -17.52
CA THR A 360 -16.03 -18.24 -17.94
C THR A 360 -17.18 -18.15 -16.95
N ASN A 361 -16.90 -18.21 -15.65
CA ASN A 361 -17.91 -18.08 -14.60
C ASN A 361 -18.58 -16.70 -14.66
N LEU A 362 -17.79 -15.64 -14.81
CA LEU A 362 -18.26 -14.28 -15.00
C LEU A 362 -19.18 -14.19 -16.23
N TYR A 363 -18.74 -14.70 -17.39
CA TYR A 363 -19.51 -14.68 -18.63
C TYR A 363 -20.87 -15.36 -18.47
N HIS A 364 -20.90 -16.60 -17.98
CA HIS A 364 -22.16 -17.32 -17.76
C HIS A 364 -23.07 -16.58 -16.79
N LYS A 365 -22.51 -15.94 -15.76
CA LYS A 365 -23.31 -15.18 -14.80
C LYS A 365 -23.91 -13.92 -15.41
N ILE A 366 -23.18 -13.23 -16.28
CA ILE A 366 -23.68 -12.05 -17.00
C ILE A 366 -24.76 -12.47 -17.99
N ILE A 367 -24.51 -13.46 -18.85
CA ILE A 367 -25.48 -13.87 -19.88
C ILE A 367 -26.78 -14.41 -19.28
N ASN A 368 -26.72 -15.08 -18.11
CA ASN A 368 -27.90 -15.61 -17.43
C ASN A 368 -28.59 -14.63 -16.46
N ALA A 369 -28.04 -13.42 -16.26
CA ALA A 369 -28.69 -12.36 -15.50
C ALA A 369 -29.70 -11.65 -16.40
N SER A 370 -30.82 -12.32 -16.69
CA SER A 370 -31.98 -11.78 -17.40
C SER A 370 -33.09 -11.45 -16.40
#